data_AF-A0A520GD93-F1
#
_entry.id   AF-A0A520GD93-F1
#
_cell.length_a   1.000
_cell.length_b   1.000
_cell.length_c   1.000
_cell.angle_alpha   90.00
_cell.angle_beta   90.00
_cell.angle_gamma   90.00
#
_symmetry.space_group_name_H-M   'P 1'
#
loop_
_entity.id
_entity.type
_entity.pdbx_description
1 polymer ?
#
loop_
_entity_poly.entity_id
_entity_poly.type
_entity_poly.pdbx_seq_one_letter_code
_entity_poly.pdbx_strand_id
1 'polypeptide(L)'
;MSRLLLVNLEPGTTDDEIRDFLVKYGFPSFDTIEHQPGDGSRPAVLLTFAATDATALANLQPRIQDVYWKKRKLGVRILRDGFA
;
A
#
# COMPACT_ATOMS: atom_id res chain seq x y z
N MET A 1 8.60 -12.66 1.78
CA MET A 1 7.72 -11.93 0.84
C MET A 1 6.44 -11.57 1.58
N SER A 2 6.04 -10.31 1.47
CA SER A 2 4.79 -9.82 2.03
C SER A 2 4.12 -8.86 1.03
N ARG A 3 2.81 -8.76 1.12
CA ARG A 3 2.02 -7.93 0.20
C ARG A 3 1.20 -6.92 0.99
N LEU A 4 1.12 -5.69 0.50
CA LEU A 4 0.35 -4.61 1.08
C LEU A 4 -0.64 -4.10 0.05
N LEU A 5 -1.93 -4.19 0.38
CA LEU A 5 -2.99 -3.60 -0.39
C LEU A 5 -3.30 -2.21 0.17
N LEU A 6 -3.11 -1.19 -0.65
CA LEU A 6 -3.45 0.19 -0.36
C LEU A 6 -4.72 0.56 -1.14
N VAL A 7 -5.78 0.92 -0.44
CA VAL A 7 -7.12 1.16 -1.02
C VAL A 7 -7.57 2.60 -0.86
N ASN A 8 -8.53 3.00 -1.69
CA ASN A 8 -9.13 4.34 -1.72
C ASN A 8 -8.12 5.44 -2.10
N LEU A 9 -7.27 5.11 -3.07
CA LEU A 9 -6.35 6.08 -3.65
C LEU A 9 -7.09 7.14 -4.47
N GLU A 10 -6.45 8.27 -4.68
CA GLU A 10 -6.91 9.24 -5.67
C GLU A 10 -6.69 8.64 -7.07
N PRO A 11 -7.71 8.66 -7.96
CA PRO A 11 -7.50 8.33 -9.37
C PRO A 11 -6.38 9.18 -9.97
N GLY A 12 -5.45 8.54 -10.68
CA GLY A 12 -4.30 9.22 -11.28
C GLY A 12 -3.10 9.40 -10.34
N THR A 13 -3.14 8.85 -9.11
CA THR A 13 -1.94 8.76 -8.27
C THR A 13 -0.89 7.91 -8.98
N THR A 14 0.32 8.44 -9.14
CA THR A 14 1.41 7.72 -9.82
C THR A 14 2.18 6.81 -8.87
N ASP A 15 2.89 5.84 -9.44
CA ASP A 15 3.72 4.88 -8.69
C ASP A 15 4.80 5.58 -7.87
N ASP A 16 5.35 6.67 -8.41
CA ASP A 16 6.36 7.49 -7.74
C ASP A 16 5.78 8.23 -6.54
N GLU A 17 4.58 8.81 -6.66
CA GLU A 17 3.89 9.44 -5.52
C GLU A 17 3.58 8.44 -4.41
N ILE A 18 3.19 7.21 -4.78
CA ILE A 18 2.94 6.12 -3.83
C ILE A 18 4.25 5.73 -3.14
N ARG A 19 5.36 5.63 -3.89
CA ARG A 19 6.68 5.33 -3.34
C ARG A 19 7.12 6.40 -2.35
N ASP A 20 7.05 7.67 -2.73
CA ASP A 20 7.45 8.81 -1.89
C ASP A 20 6.61 8.88 -0.62
N PHE A 21 5.29 8.64 -0.73
CA PHE A 21 4.41 8.55 0.42
C PHE A 21 4.85 7.44 1.38
N LEU A 22 5.08 6.24 0.88
CA LEU A 22 5.50 5.10 1.71
C LEU A 22 6.85 5.36 2.40
N VAL A 23 7.84 5.85 1.66
CA VAL A 23 9.17 6.19 2.19
C VAL A 23 9.06 7.26 3.29
N LYS A 24 8.21 8.28 3.09
CA LYS A 24 7.94 9.32 4.10
C LYS A 24 7.45 8.76 5.43
N TYR A 25 6.69 7.67 5.42
CA TYR A 25 6.18 7.02 6.65
C TYR A 25 7.09 5.91 7.19
N GLY A 26 8.24 5.69 6.55
CA GLY A 26 9.28 4.73 6.97
C GLY A 26 9.11 3.34 6.36
N PHE A 27 8.31 3.19 5.31
CA PHE A 27 8.27 1.95 4.53
C PHE A 27 9.48 1.87 3.60
N PRO A 28 9.99 0.65 3.34
CA PRO A 28 10.99 0.43 2.31
C PRO A 28 10.39 0.64 0.91
N SER A 29 11.24 0.69 -0.11
CA SER A 29 10.80 0.63 -1.51
C SER A 29 10.16 -0.73 -1.79
N PHE A 30 9.04 -0.73 -2.51
CA PHE A 30 8.40 -1.96 -2.99
C PHE A 30 9.10 -2.47 -4.25
N ASP A 31 9.06 -3.79 -4.46
CA ASP A 31 9.67 -4.44 -5.62
C ASP A 31 8.72 -4.42 -6.83
N THR A 32 7.42 -4.64 -6.58
CA THR A 32 6.39 -4.68 -7.62
C THR A 32 5.14 -3.92 -7.16
N ILE A 33 4.48 -3.25 -8.10
CA ILE A 33 3.18 -2.60 -7.92
C ILE A 33 2.20 -3.13 -8.97
N GLU A 34 1.01 -3.51 -8.52
CA GLU A 34 -0.10 -3.89 -9.38
C GLU A 34 -1.28 -2.95 -9.13
N HIS A 35 -1.72 -2.27 -10.20
CA HIS A 35 -2.86 -1.36 -10.12
C HIS A 35 -4.16 -2.13 -10.22
N GLN A 36 -5.01 -1.96 -9.21
CA GLN A 36 -6.37 -2.45 -9.20
C GLN A 36 -7.30 -1.25 -9.38
N PRO A 37 -7.80 -0.98 -10.60
CA PRO A 37 -8.63 0.19 -10.86
C PRO A 37 -9.92 0.24 -10.01
N GLY A 38 -10.29 -0.88 -9.36
CA GLY A 38 -11.54 -1.02 -8.63
C GLY A 38 -12.73 -0.95 -9.58
N ASP A 39 -13.93 -0.88 -9.02
CA ASP A 39 -15.18 -0.59 -9.75
C ASP A 39 -15.25 0.84 -10.35
N GLY A 40 -14.10 1.50 -10.53
CA GLY A 40 -13.97 2.87 -10.99
C GLY A 40 -14.10 3.94 -9.90
N SER A 41 -14.62 3.60 -8.70
CA SER A 41 -14.86 4.58 -7.63
C SER A 41 -13.75 4.65 -6.58
N ARG A 42 -13.01 3.54 -6.41
CA ARG A 42 -11.98 3.37 -5.37
C ARG A 42 -10.79 2.59 -5.92
N PRO A 43 -9.85 3.25 -6.62
CA PRO A 43 -8.65 2.57 -7.07
C PRO A 43 -7.84 2.09 -5.86
N ALA A 44 -7.18 0.97 -6.05
CA ALA A 44 -6.30 0.33 -5.09
C ALA A 44 -5.02 -0.11 -5.79
N VAL A 45 -3.95 -0.29 -5.02
CA VAL A 45 -2.71 -0.88 -5.51
C VAL A 45 -2.29 -2.01 -4.59
N LEU A 46 -1.79 -3.08 -5.20
CA LEU A 46 -1.15 -4.16 -4.49
C LEU A 46 0.36 -4.00 -4.63
N LEU A 47 1.02 -3.82 -3.50
CA LEU A 47 2.44 -3.62 -3.39
C LEU A 47 3.08 -4.89 -2.87
N THR A 48 4.11 -5.36 -3.56
CA THR A 48 4.85 -6.56 -3.17
C THR A 48 6.21 -6.16 -2.62
N PHE A 49 6.53 -6.70 -1.45
CA PHE A 49 7.82 -6.55 -0.79
C PHE A 49 8.46 -7.94 -0.65
N ALA A 50 9.40 -8.26 -1.54
CA ALA A 50 10.12 -9.52 -1.55
C ALA A 50 11.01 -9.66 -0.30
N ALA A 51 11.73 -8.59 0.04
CA ALA A 51 12.69 -8.55 1.14
C ALA A 51 12.10 -8.13 2.50
N THR A 52 10.83 -7.73 2.57
CA THR A 52 10.19 -7.28 3.83
C THR A 52 9.23 -8.34 4.36
N ASP A 53 9.29 -8.59 5.66
CA ASP A 53 8.35 -9.48 6.35
C ASP A 53 7.02 -8.79 6.68
N ALA A 54 5.94 -9.56 6.73
CA ALA A 54 4.61 -9.08 7.07
C ALA A 54 4.55 -8.49 8.49
N THR A 55 5.39 -8.96 9.42
CA THR A 55 5.47 -8.41 10.78
C THR A 55 6.03 -6.99 10.78
N ALA A 56 7.05 -6.73 9.95
CA ALA A 56 7.63 -5.40 9.80
C ALA A 56 6.62 -4.42 9.18
N LEU A 57 5.91 -4.85 8.13
CA LEU A 57 4.81 -4.05 7.57
C LEU A 57 3.69 -3.80 8.57
N ALA A 58 3.36 -4.78 9.44
CA ALA A 58 2.30 -4.63 10.44
C ALA A 58 2.62 -3.57 11.49
N ASN A 59 3.90 -3.38 11.82
CA ASN A 59 4.34 -2.31 12.71
C ASN A 59 4.23 -0.93 12.06
N LEU A 60 4.33 -0.85 10.72
CA LEU A 60 4.23 0.40 9.97
C LEU A 60 2.80 0.72 9.53
N GLN A 61 1.94 -0.29 9.35
CA GLN A 61 0.56 -0.15 8.91
C GLN A 61 -0.22 0.95 9.67
N PRO A 62 -0.19 1.04 11.01
CA PRO A 62 -0.94 2.06 11.75
C PRO A 62 -0.54 3.50 11.41
N ARG A 63 0.65 3.72 10.83
CA ARG A 63 1.15 5.06 10.48
C ARG A 63 0.48 5.65 9.25
N ILE A 64 0.06 4.79 8.33
CA ILE A 64 -0.57 5.17 7.06
C ILE A 64 -2.04 4.74 6.98
N GLN A 65 -2.46 3.83 7.86
CA GLN A 65 -3.86 3.47 8.00
C GLN A 65 -4.66 4.70 8.40
N ASP A 66 -5.80 4.92 7.71
CA ASP A 66 -6.72 6.01 7.98
C ASP A 66 -6.15 7.42 7.75
N VAL A 67 -4.96 7.53 7.18
CA VAL A 67 -4.37 8.82 6.80
C VAL A 67 -5.17 9.47 5.69
N TYR A 68 -5.41 10.77 5.82
CA TYR A 68 -6.05 11.57 4.80
C TYR A 68 -4.99 12.08 3.81
N TRP A 69 -4.97 11.51 2.61
CA TRP A 69 -4.03 11.85 1.55
C TRP A 69 -4.80 12.11 0.25
N LYS A 70 -4.44 13.17 -0.49
CA LYS A 70 -5.09 13.55 -1.76
C LYS A 70 -6.62 13.54 -1.71
N LYS A 71 -7.19 14.16 -0.66
CA LYS A 71 -8.64 14.27 -0.39
C LYS A 71 -9.36 12.94 -0.10
N ARG A 72 -8.62 11.87 0.19
CA ARG A 72 -9.19 10.54 0.49
C ARG A 72 -8.57 9.95 1.74
N LYS A 73 -9.39 9.21 2.49
CA LYS A 73 -8.95 8.44 3.65
C LYS A 73 -8.42 7.09 3.16
N LEU A 74 -7.13 6.85 3.32
CA LEU A 74 -6.50 5.62 2.84
C LEU A 74 -6.88 4.43 3.71
N GLY A 75 -7.10 3.28 3.07
CA GLY A 75 -7.20 1.99 3.76
C GLY A 75 -5.98 1.15 3.48
N VAL A 76 -5.49 0.44 4.49
CA VAL A 76 -4.31 -0.41 4.37
C VAL A 76 -4.66 -1.82 4.85
N ARG A 77 -4.24 -2.83 4.07
CA ARG A 77 -4.42 -4.24 4.39
C ARG A 77 -3.14 -4.98 4.06
N ILE A 78 -2.56 -5.65 5.05
CA ILE A 78 -1.44 -6.55 4.81
C ILE A 78 -2.02 -7.89 4.41
N LEU A 79 -1.66 -8.35 3.23
CA LEU A 79 -1.95 -9.70 2.78
C LEU A 79 -0.78 -10.58 3.21
N ARG A 80 -1.08 -11.49 4.15
CA ARG A 80 -0.19 -12.58 4.47
C ARG A 80 -0.43 -13.66 3.44
N ASP A 81 0.63 -14.12 2.79
CA ASP A 81 0.58 -15.35 2.00
C ASP A 81 0.53 -16.51 2.99
N GLY A 82 -0.66 -16.72 3.54
CA GLY A 82 -0.95 -17.80 4.46
C GLY A 82 -1.34 -19.05 3.67
N PHE A 83 -0.57 -20.12 3.90
CA PHE A 83 -0.89 -21.53 3.72
C PHE A 83 -0.71 -22.12 2.30
N ALA A 84 0.48 -22.68 2.09
CA ALA A 84 0.61 -24.06 1.62
C ALA A 84 0.85 -24.96 2.85
#